data_AF-A0A1D8A391-F1
#
_entry.id   AF-A0A1D8A391-F1
#
_cell.length_a   1.000
_cell.length_b   1.000
_cell.length_c   1.000
_cell.angle_alpha   90.00
_cell.angle_beta   90.00
_cell.angle_gamma   90.00
#
_symmetry.space_group_name_H-M   'P 1'
#
loop_
_entity.id
_entity.type
_entity.pdbx_description
1 polymer ?
#
loop_
_entity_poly.entity_id
_entity_poly.type
_entity_poly.pdbx_seq_one_letter_code
_entity_poly.pdbx_strand_id
1 'polypeptide(L)' 'MSIIERAARELAKKQSGSDDWDALDAELQRELKDEVRAVLQAVREPSDAMKQVAVSFGQAVYPEDFWVEMIDAALAEPN' A
#
# COMPACT_ATOMS: atom_id res chain seq x y z
N MET A 1 2.65 -1.80 14.46
CA MET A 1 2.05 -2.33 13.23
C MET A 1 2.39 -1.36 12.11
N SER A 2 3.19 -1.81 11.15
CA SER A 2 3.58 -1.01 9.98
C SER A 2 2.40 -0.84 9.01
N ILE A 3 2.46 0.09 8.06
CA ILE A 3 1.41 0.22 7.02
C ILE A 3 1.34 -1.05 6.18
N ILE A 4 2.50 -1.63 5.85
CA ILE A 4 2.57 -2.90 5.11
C ILE A 4 1.87 -4.03 5.86
N GLU A 5 2.12 -4.16 7.17
CA GLU A 5 1.49 -5.19 8.00
C GLU A 5 -0.01 -5.00 8.13
N ARG A 6 -0.47 -3.75 8.29
CA ARG A 6 -1.91 -3.43 8.32
C ARG A 6 -2.59 -3.80 7.00
N ALA A 7 -1.98 -3.46 5.87
CA ALA A 7 -2.49 -3.79 4.55
C ALA A 7 -2.50 -5.31 4.31
N ALA A 8 -1.44 -6.02 4.76
CA ALA A 8 -1.35 -7.47 4.65
C ALA A 8 -2.44 -8.18 5.48
N ARG A 9 -2.74 -7.66 6.67
CA ARG A 9 -3.85 -8.13 7.52
C ARG A 9 -5.21 -7.94 6.86
N GLU A 10 -5.47 -6.77 6.26
CA GLU A 10 -6.72 -6.53 5.54
C GLU A 10 -6.85 -7.41 4.29
N LEU A 11 -5.73 -7.66 3.58
CA LEU A 11 -5.69 -8.60 2.46
C LEU A 11 -6.02 -10.03 2.92
N ALA A 12 -5.39 -10.50 3.99
CA ALA A 12 -5.66 -11.81 4.58
C ALA A 12 -7.14 -11.97 4.93
N LYS A 13 -7.69 -10.99 5.64
CA LYS A 13 -9.10 -10.95 6.04
C LYS A 13 -10.04 -10.96 4.84
N LYS A 14 -9.67 -10.29 3.74
CA LYS A 14 -10.44 -10.30 2.49
C LYS A 14 -10.42 -11.68 1.82
N GLN A 15 -9.29 -12.38 1.87
CA GLN A 15 -9.11 -13.70 1.26
C GLN A 15 -9.78 -14.83 2.07
N SER A 16 -9.66 -14.83 3.40
CA SER A 16 -10.21 -15.86 4.28
C SER A 16 -11.66 -15.61 4.70
N GLY A 17 -12.10 -14.35 4.73
CA GLY A 17 -13.40 -13.94 5.27
C GLY A 17 -13.42 -13.74 6.79
N SER A 18 -12.28 -13.94 7.47
CA SER A 18 -12.10 -13.80 8.93
C SER A 18 -10.77 -13.11 9.26
N ASP A 19 -10.72 -12.41 10.39
CA ASP A 19 -9.51 -11.72 10.82
C ASP A 19 -8.61 -12.64 11.68
N ASP A 20 -7.98 -13.61 11.02
CA ASP A 20 -7.16 -14.66 11.65
C ASP A 20 -5.65 -14.39 11.49
N TRP A 21 -5.25 -13.13 11.31
CA TRP A 21 -3.86 -12.74 11.05
C TRP A 21 -2.84 -13.35 12.04
N ASP A 22 -3.16 -13.31 13.33
CA ASP A 22 -2.26 -13.79 14.39
C ASP A 22 -2.14 -15.32 14.41
N ALA A 23 -3.02 -16.05 13.71
CA ALA A 23 -2.98 -17.50 13.58
C ALA A 23 -2.26 -17.97 12.31
N LEU A 24 -1.94 -17.06 11.38
CA LEU A 24 -1.16 -17.37 10.19
C LEU A 24 0.28 -17.70 10.58
N ASP A 25 0.89 -18.65 9.89
CA ASP A 25 2.31 -18.90 10.04
C ASP A 25 3.14 -17.72 9.49
N ALA A 26 4.39 -17.63 9.95
CA ALA A 26 5.27 -16.51 9.62
C ALA A 26 5.63 -16.45 8.13
N GLU A 27 5.58 -17.57 7.40
CA GLU A 27 5.86 -17.61 5.97
C GLU A 27 4.70 -16.97 5.20
N LEU A 28 3.46 -17.34 5.51
CA LEU A 28 2.27 -16.76 4.91
C LEU A 28 2.11 -15.27 5.25
N GLN A 29 2.41 -14.85 6.50
CA GLN A 29 2.43 -13.43 6.84
C GLN A 29 3.46 -12.65 6.00
N ARG A 30 4.63 -13.24 5.73
CA ARG A 30 5.66 -12.64 4.88
C ARG A 30 5.20 -12.56 3.42
N GLU A 31 4.61 -13.62 2.88
CA GLU A 31 4.07 -13.62 1.51
C GLU A 31 3.03 -12.53 1.29
N LEU A 32 2.12 -12.35 2.26
CA LEU A 32 1.10 -11.29 2.19
C LEU A 32 1.73 -9.88 2.28
N LYS A 33 2.76 -9.69 3.12
CA LYS A 33 3.52 -8.44 3.16
C LYS A 33 4.22 -8.16 1.82
N ASP A 34 4.77 -9.19 1.18
CA ASP A 34 5.43 -9.07 -0.13
C ASP A 34 4.42 -8.78 -1.26
N GLU A 35 3.23 -9.36 -1.23
CA GLU A 35 2.15 -9.05 -2.16
C GLU A 35 1.73 -7.58 -2.06
N VAL A 36 1.55 -7.07 -0.83
CA VAL A 36 1.27 -5.64 -0.61
C VAL A 36 2.37 -4.75 -1.18
N ARG A 37 3.65 -5.09 -0.97
CA ARG A 37 4.76 -4.33 -1.55
C ARG A 37 4.73 -4.34 -3.07
N ALA A 38 4.45 -5.48 -3.69
CA ALA A 38 4.33 -5.60 -5.13
C ALA A 38 3.22 -4.70 -5.69
N VAL A 39 2.06 -4.65 -5.02
CA VAL A 39 0.96 -3.76 -5.39
C VAL A 39 1.36 -2.29 -5.27
N LEU A 40 1.98 -1.89 -4.15
CA LEU A 40 2.43 -0.51 -3.94
C LEU A 40 3.49 -0.10 -4.98
N GLN A 41 4.42 -1.00 -5.30
CA GLN A 41 5.40 -0.79 -6.36
C GLN A 41 4.73 -0.59 -7.73
N ALA A 42 3.68 -1.36 -8.03
CA ALA A 42 2.95 -1.27 -9.29
C ALA A 42 2.17 0.05 -9.45
N VAL A 43 1.73 0.65 -8.35
CA VAL A 43 1.03 1.95 -8.33
C VAL A 43 1.93 3.13 -7.96
N ARG A 44 3.25 2.92 -7.92
CA ARG A 44 4.23 3.96 -7.55
C ARG A 44 4.13 5.18 -8.46
N GLU A 45 3.92 4.99 -9.76
CA GLU A 45 3.69 6.10 -10.68
C GLU A 45 2.18 6.41 -10.76
N PRO A 46 1.76 7.67 -10.54
CA PRO A 46 0.35 8.02 -10.56
C PRO A 46 -0.20 7.95 -11.98
N SER A 47 -1.38 7.34 -12.14
CA SER A 47 -2.11 7.33 -13.42
C SER A 47 -2.66 8.72 -13.78
N ASP A 48 -2.99 8.95 -15.04
CA ASP A 48 -3.58 10.22 -15.50
C ASP A 48 -4.86 10.60 -14.74
N ALA A 49 -5.67 9.62 -14.35
CA ALA A 49 -6.88 9.86 -13.55
C ALA A 49 -6.54 10.41 -12.15
N MET A 50 -5.46 9.90 -11.53
CA MET A 50 -5.00 10.38 -10.23
C MET A 50 -4.45 11.81 -10.32
N LYS A 51 -3.76 12.12 -11.42
CA LYS A 51 -3.27 13.48 -11.73
C LYS A 51 -4.43 14.47 -11.89
N GLN A 52 -5.57 14.06 -12.44
CA GLN A 52 -6.75 14.93 -12.63
C GLN A 52 -7.50 15.24 -11.32
N VAL A 53 -7.55 14.30 -10.37
CA VAL A 53 -8.21 14.50 -9.07
C VAL A 53 -7.53 15.61 -8.26
N ALA A 54 -6.20 15.72 -8.34
CA ALA A 54 -5.42 16.79 -7.70
C ALA A 54 -5.86 18.20 -8.11
N VAL A 55 -6.24 18.39 -9.38
CA VAL A 55 -6.72 19.67 -9.92
C VAL A 55 -8.04 20.10 -9.27
N SER A 56 -8.85 19.14 -8.81
CA SER A 56 -10.20 19.40 -8.29
C SER A 56 -10.21 19.91 -6.84
N PHE A 57 -9.11 19.76 -6.10
CA PHE A 57 -8.98 20.21 -4.71
C PHE A 57 -8.48 21.66 -4.57
N GLY A 58 -8.34 22.41 -5.67
CA GLY A 58 -7.90 23.81 -5.64
C GLY A 58 -6.45 24.01 -5.16
N GLN A 59 -5.71 22.93 -4.95
CA GLN A 59 -4.28 22.96 -4.66
C GLN A 59 -3.53 22.88 -5.98
N ALA A 60 -2.90 23.99 -6.36
CA ALA A 60 -2.23 24.15 -7.65
C ALA A 60 -1.04 23.19 -7.90
N VAL A 61 -0.69 22.32 -6.95
CA VAL A 61 0.48 21.44 -7.07
C VAL A 61 0.24 20.15 -6.27
N TYR A 62 -0.10 19.06 -6.97
CA TYR A 62 0.50 17.77 -6.60
C TYR A 62 1.66 17.60 -7.60
N PRO A 63 2.90 17.93 -7.22
CA PRO A 63 4.04 17.38 -7.93
C PRO A 63 3.91 15.87 -7.73
N GLU A 64 3.92 15.11 -8.82
CA GLU A 64 3.86 13.65 -8.83
C GLU A 64 4.84 13.05 -7.80
N ASP A 65 5.92 13.79 -7.53
CA ASP A 65 6.88 13.64 -6.43
C ASP A 65 6.23 13.35 -5.05
N PHE A 66 5.17 14.03 -4.60
CA PHE A 66 4.58 13.74 -3.27
C PHE A 66 3.93 12.36 -3.21
N TRP A 67 3.26 11.92 -4.28
CA TRP A 67 2.68 10.58 -4.34
C TRP A 67 3.79 9.53 -4.30
N VAL A 68 4.81 9.72 -5.15
CA VAL A 68 5.97 8.85 -5.22
C VAL A 68 6.68 8.79 -3.87
N GLU A 69 6.90 9.93 -3.20
CA GLU A 69 7.50 10.01 -1.87
C GLU A 69 6.70 9.28 -0.80
N MET A 70 5.36 9.38 -0.82
CA MET A 70 4.51 8.64 0.11
C MET A 70 4.58 7.12 -0.10
N ILE A 71 4.57 6.67 -1.37
CA ILE A 71 4.71 5.25 -1.70
C ILE A 71 6.11 4.75 -1.33
N ASP A 72 7.15 5.51 -1.65
CA ASP A 72 8.54 5.18 -1.32
C ASP A 72 8.74 5.10 0.21
N ALA A 73 8.13 6.01 0.97
CA ALA A 73 8.15 5.96 2.43
C ALA A 73 7.47 4.70 2.99
N ALA A 74 6.34 4.27 2.41
CA ALA A 74 5.67 3.04 2.81
C ALA A 74 6.51 1.80 2.45
N LEU A 75 7.18 1.80 1.30
CA LEU A 75 8.06 0.71 0.87
C LEU A 75 9.37 0.62 1.67
N ALA A 76 9.83 1.73 2.26
CA ALA A 76 11.02 1.78 3.10
C ALA A 76 10.81 1.18 4.51
N GLU A 77 9.58 0.79 4.89
CA GLU A 77 9.31 0.18 6.19
C GLU A 77 10.05 -1.18 6.33
N PRO A 78 10.74 -1.42 7.47
CA PRO A 78 11.39 -2.70 7.74
C PRO A 78 10.36 -3.83 7.89
N ASN A 79 10.82 -5.07 7.61
CA ASN A 79 10.03 -6.29 7.69
C ASN A 79 9.58 -6.67 9.10
#